data_AF-A0A101W8V2-F1
#
_entry.id   AF-A0A101W8V2-F1
#
_cell.length_a   1.000
_cell.length_b   1.000
_cell.length_c   1.000
_cell.angle_alpha   90.00
_cell.angle_beta   90.00
_cell.angle_gamma   90.00
#
_symmetry.space_group_name_H-M   'P 1'
#
loop_
_entity.id
_entity.type
_entity.pdbx_description
1 polymer ?
#
loop_
_entity_poly.entity_id
_entity_poly.type
_entity_poly.pdbx_seq_one_letter_code
_entity_poly.pdbx_strand_id
1 'polypeptide(L)' 'MDKTELAKIETYLRKTFGLKNIGLRPQPKKADMAEVFIGDEFIATLYRIEDEGEVEYQLQMAILEMDLEDV' A
#
# COMPACT_ATOMS: atom_id res chain seq x y z
N MET A 1 7.74 -4.11 -8.90
CA MET A 1 7.78 -2.79 -8.25
C MET A 1 9.20 -2.41 -7.91
N ASP A 2 9.71 -1.39 -8.60
CA ASP A 2 11.02 -0.81 -8.28
C ASP A 2 10.90 0.33 -7.26
N LYS A 3 12.04 0.88 -6.84
CA LYS A 3 12.09 1.97 -5.85
C LYS A 3 11.40 3.25 -6.32
N THR A 4 11.47 3.56 -7.61
CA THR A 4 10.90 4.77 -8.19
C THR A 4 9.38 4.67 -8.25
N GLU A 5 8.88 3.50 -8.66
CA GLU A 5 7.46 3.16 -8.71
C GLU A 5 6.85 3.22 -7.30
N LEU A 6 7.50 2.60 -6.31
CA LEU A 6 7.07 2.66 -4.90
C LEU A 6 7.02 4.10 -4.38
N ALA A 7 8.04 4.92 -4.63
CA ALA A 7 8.07 6.32 -4.18
C ALA A 7 6.93 7.16 -4.81
N LYS A 8 6.59 6.88 -6.07
CA LYS A 8 5.47 7.53 -6.76
C LYS A 8 4.13 7.15 -6.12
N ILE A 9 3.91 5.87 -5.82
CA ILE A 9 2.69 5.39 -5.17
C ILE A 9 2.60 5.94 -3.74
N GLU A 10 3.70 5.93 -2.97
CA GLU A 10 3.74 6.49 -1.62
C GLU A 10 3.33 7.98 -1.63
N THR A 11 3.88 8.76 -2.56
CA THR A 11 3.52 10.17 -2.73
C THR A 11 2.04 10.35 -3.08
N TYR A 12 1.52 9.49 -3.95
CA TYR A 12 0.10 9.49 -4.30
C TYR A 12 -0.78 9.19 -3.08
N LEU A 13 -0.52 8.12 -2.32
CA LEU A 13 -1.30 7.75 -1.14
C LEU A 13 -1.25 8.84 -0.06
N ARG A 14 -0.07 9.42 0.21
CA ARG A 14 0.08 10.55 1.15
C ARG A 14 -0.78 11.74 0.75
N LYS A 15 -0.82 12.07 -0.54
CA LYS A 15 -1.66 13.15 -1.07
C LYS A 15 -3.14 12.81 -0.98
N THR A 16 -3.54 11.60 -1.38
CA THR A 16 -4.93 11.14 -1.44
C THR A 16 -5.57 11.10 -0.05
N PHE A 17 -4.87 10.55 0.94
CA PHE A 17 -5.40 10.43 2.31
C PHE A 17 -5.05 11.63 3.21
N GLY A 18 -4.20 12.56 2.77
CA GLY A 18 -3.74 13.67 3.59
C GLY A 18 -2.80 13.26 4.74
N LEU A 19 -2.26 12.05 4.70
CA LEU A 19 -1.43 11.46 5.77
C LEU A 19 0.04 11.39 5.33
N LYS A 20 0.89 12.22 5.92
CA LYS A 20 2.33 12.30 5.56
C LYS A 20 3.14 11.08 6.02
N ASN A 21 2.62 10.31 6.97
CA ASN A 21 3.29 9.16 7.58
C ASN A 21 2.96 7.82 6.89
N ILE A 22 2.26 7.84 5.75
CA ILE A 22 2.12 6.63 4.94
C ILE A 22 3.49 6.23 4.40
N GLY A 23 3.84 4.95 4.51
CA GLY A 23 5.05 4.34 3.94
C GLY A 23 4.75 3.04 3.23
N LEU A 24 5.54 2.71 2.20
CA LEU A 24 5.46 1.44 1.48
C LEU A 24 6.70 0.58 1.72
N ARG A 25 6.49 -0.71 2.01
CA ARG A 25 7.57 -1.70 2.12
C ARG A 25 7.40 -2.78 1.04
N PRO A 26 8.38 -2.98 0.14
CA PRO A 26 8.28 -4.01 -0.88
C PRO A 26 8.34 -5.40 -0.26
N GLN A 27 7.61 -6.36 -0.86
CA GLN A 27 7.73 -7.75 -0.46
C GLN A 27 8.97 -8.41 -1.10
N PRO A 28 9.91 -8.96 -0.31
CA PRO A 28 11.14 -9.55 -0.86
C PRO A 28 10.89 -10.74 -1.80
N LYS A 29 9.77 -11.45 -1.61
CA LYS A 29 9.42 -12.66 -2.36
C LYS A 29 8.36 -12.42 -3.45
N LYS A 30 7.73 -11.25 -3.49
CA LYS A 30 6.63 -10.91 -4.39
C LYS A 30 6.87 -9.53 -4.99
N ALA A 31 7.42 -9.50 -6.20
CA ALA A 31 7.83 -8.26 -6.85
C ALA A 31 6.64 -7.33 -7.20
N ASP A 32 5.44 -7.89 -7.25
CA ASP A 32 4.15 -7.27 -7.51
C ASP A 32 3.41 -6.86 -6.24
N MET A 33 3.97 -7.06 -5.04
CA MET A 33 3.31 -6.74 -3.77
C MET A 33 4.14 -5.79 -2.89
N ALA A 34 3.45 -4.89 -2.20
CA ALA A 34 3.99 -4.07 -1.12
C ALA A 34 3.03 -4.07 0.07
N GLU A 35 3.58 -3.82 1.24
CA GLU A 35 2.84 -3.58 2.47
C GLU A 35 2.76 -2.07 2.70
N VAL A 36 1.59 -1.59 3.12
CA VAL A 36 1.34 -0.18 3.43
C VAL A 36 1.30 0.00 4.93
N PHE A 37 2.01 1.02 5.40
CA PHE A 37 2.09 1.36 6.81
C PHE A 37 1.67 2.80 7.05
N ILE A 38 1.08 3.08 8.22
CA ILE A 38 0.93 4.43 8.77
C ILE A 38 1.82 4.50 10.02
N GLY A 39 2.94 5.22 9.91
CA GLY A 39 4.00 5.10 10.92
C GLY A 39 4.58 3.69 10.94
N ASP A 40 4.44 2.98 12.07
CA ASP A 40 4.90 1.61 12.25
C ASP A 40 3.77 0.56 12.16
N GLU A 41 2.53 1.00 11.98
CA GLU A 41 1.35 0.13 11.92
C GLU A 41 1.07 -0.33 10.48
N PHE A 42 0.91 -1.64 10.29
CA PHE A 42 0.49 -2.23 9.02
C PHE A 42 -1.01 -2.01 8.81
N ILE A 43 -1.40 -1.46 7.66
CA ILE A 43 -2.81 -1.11 7.40
C ILE A 43 -3.38 -1.75 6.15
N ALA A 44 -2.55 -2.12 5.17
CA ALA A 44 -3.05 -2.63 3.90
C ALA A 44 -1.96 -3.36 3.12
N THR A 45 -2.39 -4.18 2.17
CA THR A 45 -1.55 -4.70 1.08
C THR A 45 -1.80 -3.94 -0.20
N LEU A 46 -0.76 -3.72 -0.98
CA LEU A 46 -0.81 -3.12 -2.31
C LEU A 46 -0.31 -4.13 -3.34
N TYR A 47 -1.07 -4.32 -4.42
CA TYR A 47 -0.70 -5.17 -5.55
C TYR A 47 -0.56 -4.35 -6.82
N ARG A 48 0.50 -4.59 -7.58
CA ARG A 48 0.67 -4.11 -8.95
C ARG A 48 0.10 -5.16 -9.88
N ILE A 49 -0.90 -4.79 -10.66
CA ILE A 49 -1.53 -5.63 -11.67
C ILE A 49 -1.10 -5.10 -13.02
N GLU A 50 -0.67 -5.98 -13.91
CA GLU A 50 -0.37 -5.64 -15.30
C GLU A 50 -1.21 -6.54 -16.20
N ASP A 51 -2.09 -5.92 -16.98
CA ASP A 51 -3.01 -6.60 -17.88
C ASP A 51 -3.06 -5.86 -19.21
N GLU A 52 -2.88 -6.58 -20.31
CA GLU A 52 -2.83 -6.04 -21.69
C GLU A 52 -1.94 -4.77 -21.88
N GLY A 53 -0.90 -4.60 -21.06
CA GLY A 53 0.00 -3.43 -21.11
C GLY A 53 -0.47 -2.22 -20.29
N GLU A 54 -1.60 -2.33 -19.62
CA GLU A 54 -2.08 -1.38 -18.62
C GLU A 54 -1.59 -1.79 -17.22
N VAL A 55 -1.17 -0.81 -16.43
CA VAL A 55 -0.68 -1.03 -15.07
C VAL A 55 -1.64 -0.39 -14.09
N GLU A 56 -2.21 -1.22 -13.22
CA GLU A 56 -3.10 -0.82 -12.15
C GLU A 56 -2.51 -1.16 -10.79
N TYR A 57 -3.00 -0.47 -9.76
CA TYR A 57 -2.60 -0.71 -8.37
C TYR A 57 -3.82 -0.94 -7.51
N GLN A 58 -3.88 -2.10 -6.87
CA GLN A 58 -4.96 -2.47 -5.98
C GLN A 58 -4.51 -2.36 -4.52
N LEU A 59 -5.16 -1.48 -3.77
CA LEU A 59 -5.00 -1.37 -2.32
C LEU A 59 -6.10 -2.20 -1.63
N GLN A 60 -5.72 -3.15 -0.80
CA GLN A 60 -6.64 -3.97 0.00
C GLN A 60 -6.36 -3.76 1.48
N MET A 61 -7.35 -3.22 2.20
CA MET A 61 -7.38 -3.10 3.65
C MET A 61 -8.41 -4.08 4.20
N ALA A 62 -7.99 -4.92 5.14
CA ALA A 62 -8.90 -5.72 5.92
C ALA A 62 -9.22 -4.95 7.21
N ILE A 63 -10.49 -4.93 7.59
CA ILE A 63 -10.93 -4.45 8.90
C ILE A 63 -11.49 -5.68 9.62
N LEU A 64 -10.86 -6.06 10.73
CA LEU A 64 -11.29 -7.17 11.56
C LEU A 64 -12.24 -6.67 12.65
N GLU A 65 -13.11 -7.54 13.15
CA GLU A 65 -14.04 -7.19 14.23
C GLU A 65 -13.32 -6.64 15.46
N MET A 66 -12.18 -7.25 15.82
CA MET A 66 -11.33 -6.79 16.93
C MET A 66 -10.78 -5.36 16.75
N ASP A 67 -10.60 -4.88 15.51
CA ASP A 67 -10.12 -3.53 15.25
C ASP A 67 -11.19 -2.47 15.55
N LEU A 68 -12.45 -2.89 15.67
CA LEU A 68 -13.59 -2.03 15.96
C LEU A 68 -13.96 -2.00 17.45
N GLU A 69 -13.42 -2.91 18.27
CA GLU A 69 -13.74 -3.00 19.70
C GLU A 69 -13.25 -1.77 20.49
N ASP A 70 -12.26 -1.04 19.98
CA ASP A 70 -11.62 0.12 20.62
C ASP A 70 -12.14 1.49 20.11
N VAL A 71 -13.23 1.50 19.31
CA VAL A 71 -13.77 2.72 18.65
C VAL A 71 -15.07 3.23 19.29
#